data_AF-A0A7K3G2V5-F1
#
_entry.id   AF-A0A7K3G2V5-F1
#
_cell.length_a   1.000
_cell.length_b   1.000
_cell.length_c   1.000
_cell.angle_alpha   90.00
_cell.angle_beta   90.00
_cell.angle_gamma   90.00
#
_symmetry.space_group_name_H-M   'P 1'
#
loop_
_entity.id
_entity.type
_entity.pdbx_description
1 polymer ?
#
loop_
_entity_poly.entity_id
_entity_poly.type
_entity_poly.pdbx_seq_one_letter_code
_entity_poly.pdbx_strand_id
1 'polypeptide(L)'
;MQMVEWTGKPAYQQVAEQLRQRIAAGEFDETGKLPSLAEIQEKYGVTVTVARAAIRQLGTDGLAVTHQGKGAFLTPGSAEAAKLANPESALADLQEQINSLRAEVGDLRTRLEAVEGQAPSA
;
A
#
# COMPACT_ATOMS: atom_id res chain seq x y z
N MET A 1 -5.59 -12.78 -14.49
CA MET A 1 -5.52 -11.44 -15.10
C MET A 1 -6.29 -10.47 -14.21
N GLN A 2 -5.59 -9.56 -13.53
CA GLN A 2 -6.26 -8.42 -12.89
C GLN A 2 -6.45 -7.36 -13.98
N MET A 3 -7.71 -7.14 -14.36
CA MET A 3 -8.05 -6.12 -15.35
C MET A 3 -7.98 -4.76 -14.66
N VAL A 4 -7.09 -3.90 -15.13
CA VAL A 4 -6.91 -2.57 -14.56
C VAL A 4 -8.17 -1.74 -14.92
N GLU A 5 -8.82 -1.13 -13.93
CA GLU A 5 -10.08 -0.39 -14.13
C GLU A 5 -9.80 0.94 -14.86
N TRP A 6 -10.24 1.06 -16.12
CA TRP A 6 -9.92 2.19 -17.01
C TRP A 6 -10.63 3.48 -16.57
N THR A 7 -10.09 4.12 -15.54
CA THR A 7 -10.64 5.32 -14.88
C THR A 7 -10.20 6.65 -15.52
N GLY A 8 -9.68 6.63 -16.76
CA GLY A 8 -9.17 7.82 -17.47
C GLY A 8 -7.74 8.24 -17.11
N LYS A 9 -7.10 7.61 -16.10
CA LYS A 9 -5.67 7.76 -15.81
C LYS A 9 -4.81 6.91 -16.77
N PRO A 10 -3.59 7.35 -17.16
CA PRO A 10 -2.69 6.55 -17.98
C PRO A 10 -2.43 5.15 -17.39
N ALA A 11 -2.48 4.11 -18.23
CA ALA A 11 -2.35 2.71 -17.79
C ALA A 11 -1.08 2.44 -16.95
N TYR A 12 0.03 3.13 -17.24
CA TYR A 12 1.27 2.97 -16.48
C TYR A 12 1.17 3.49 -15.04
N GLN A 13 0.38 4.54 -14.80
CA GLN A 13 0.17 5.08 -13.45
C GLN A 13 -0.65 4.12 -12.61
N GLN A 14 -1.65 3.48 -13.22
CA GLN A 14 -2.48 2.50 -12.53
C GLN A 14 -1.66 1.25 -12.15
N VAL A 15 -0.80 0.78 -13.05
CA VAL A 15 0.14 -0.32 -12.74
C VAL A 15 1.14 0.10 -11.67
N ALA A 16 1.67 1.32 -11.72
CA ALA A 16 2.59 1.82 -10.70
C ALA A 16 1.92 1.91 -9.32
N GLU A 17 0.66 2.36 -9.24
CA GLU A 17 -0.10 2.43 -7.99
C GLU A 17 -0.32 1.03 -7.39
N GLN A 18 -0.74 0.08 -8.22
CA GLN A 18 -0.93 -1.32 -7.80
C GLN A 18 0.38 -1.95 -7.31
N LEU A 19 1.50 -1.64 -7.96
CA LEU A 19 2.82 -2.07 -7.48
C LEU A 19 3.18 -1.36 -6.17
N ARG A 20 2.88 -0.08 -6.02
CA ARG A 20 3.09 0.68 -4.78
C ARG A 20 2.37 0.07 -3.59
N GLN A 21 1.11 -0.32 -3.75
CA GLN A 21 0.32 -0.99 -2.72
C GLN A 21 0.97 -2.33 -2.30
N ARG A 22 1.46 -3.11 -3.27
CA ARG A 22 2.15 -4.38 -3.00
C ARG A 22 3.50 -4.18 -2.29
N ILE A 23 4.22 -3.11 -2.63
CA ILE A 23 5.45 -2.70 -1.92
C ILE A 23 5.12 -2.29 -0.48
N ALA A 24 4.08 -1.48 -0.27
CA ALA A 24 3.63 -1.08 1.05
C ALA A 24 3.18 -2.28 1.91
N ALA A 25 2.62 -3.31 1.28
CA ALA A 25 2.25 -4.57 1.92
C ALA A 25 3.45 -5.50 2.22
N GLY A 26 4.67 -5.14 1.82
CA GLY A 26 5.89 -5.93 2.06
C GLY A 26 6.03 -7.17 1.17
N GLU A 27 5.26 -7.26 0.08
CA GLU A 27 5.22 -8.47 -0.77
C GLU A 27 6.58 -8.80 -1.43
N PHE A 28 7.47 -7.80 -1.56
CA PHE A 28 8.78 -7.96 -2.20
C PHE A 28 9.95 -7.85 -1.23
N ASP A 29 9.72 -7.74 0.08
CA ASP A 29 10.78 -7.44 1.06
C ASP A 29 11.81 -8.57 1.18
N GLU A 30 11.38 -9.84 1.07
CA GLU A 30 12.27 -11.00 1.19
C GLU A 30 13.32 -11.08 0.07
N THR A 31 12.93 -10.71 -1.16
CA THR A 31 13.83 -10.76 -2.32
C THR A 31 14.39 -9.39 -2.69
N GLY A 32 13.74 -8.32 -2.23
CA GLY A 32 13.95 -6.95 -2.67
C GLY A 32 13.70 -6.74 -4.17
N LYS A 33 13.22 -7.74 -4.92
CA LYS A 33 13.17 -7.72 -6.39
C LYS A 33 11.74 -7.51 -6.86
N LEU A 34 11.57 -6.51 -7.72
CA LEU A 34 10.30 -6.27 -8.39
C LEU A 34 10.06 -7.28 -9.52
N PRO A 35 8.79 -7.55 -9.85
CA PRO A 35 8.43 -8.40 -10.97
C PRO A 35 9.04 -7.86 -12.27
N SER A 36 9.45 -8.78 -13.14
CA SER A 36 9.95 -8.45 -14.47
C SER A 36 8.87 -7.80 -15.33
N LEU A 37 9.30 -7.14 -16.42
CA LEU A 37 8.36 -6.53 -17.36
C LEU A 37 7.38 -7.57 -17.92
N ALA A 38 7.83 -8.79 -18.21
CA ALA A 38 6.98 -9.86 -18.71
C ALA A 38 5.91 -10.28 -17.69
N GLU A 39 6.29 -10.44 -16.42
CA GLU A 39 5.35 -10.76 -15.34
C GLU A 39 4.31 -9.65 -15.13
N ILE A 40 4.73 -8.37 -15.26
CA ILE A 40 3.81 -7.23 -15.18
C ILE A 40 2.84 -7.24 -16.36
N GLN A 41 3.31 -7.53 -17.58
CA GLN A 41 2.43 -7.63 -18.73
C GLN A 41 1.39 -8.75 -18.57
N GLU A 42 1.80 -9.93 -18.11
CA GLU A 42 0.91 -11.06 -17.93
C GLU A 42 -0.11 -10.80 -16.81
N LYS A 43 0.33 -10.25 -15.68
CA LYS A 43 -0.53 -10.01 -14.52
C LYS A 43 -1.59 -8.93 -14.78
N TYR A 44 -1.18 -7.82 -15.39
CA TYR A 44 -2.00 -6.62 -15.57
C TYR A 44 -2.56 -6.44 -16.99
N GLY A 45 -2.20 -7.32 -17.94
CA GLY A 45 -2.68 -7.26 -19.32
C GLY A 45 -2.20 -6.03 -20.09
N VAL A 46 -0.99 -5.54 -19.79
CA VAL A 46 -0.45 -4.29 -20.37
C VAL A 46 0.66 -4.54 -21.39
N THR A 47 1.04 -3.50 -22.14
CA THR A 47 2.19 -3.57 -23.05
C THR A 47 3.52 -3.46 -22.31
N VAL A 48 4.62 -3.92 -22.92
CA VAL A 48 5.99 -3.77 -22.39
C VAL A 48 6.30 -2.30 -22.06
N THR A 49 5.87 -1.37 -22.91
CA THR A 49 6.09 0.06 -22.74
C THR A 49 5.39 0.59 -21.49
N VAL A 50 4.16 0.15 -21.24
CA VAL A 50 3.39 0.51 -20.04
C VAL A 50 4.04 -0.09 -18.79
N ALA A 51 4.44 -1.36 -18.82
CA ALA A 51 5.15 -2.00 -17.72
C ALA A 51 6.47 -1.27 -17.40
N ARG A 52 7.23 -0.90 -18.42
CA ARG A 52 8.49 -0.16 -18.28
C ARG A 52 8.26 1.24 -17.72
N ALA A 53 7.22 1.94 -18.18
CA ALA A 53 6.85 3.25 -17.66
C ALA A 53 6.42 3.18 -16.19
N ALA A 54 5.71 2.12 -15.78
CA ALA A 54 5.34 1.90 -14.38
C ALA A 54 6.56 1.70 -13.47
N ILE A 55 7.50 0.83 -13.86
CA ILE A 55 8.77 0.63 -13.13
C ILE A 55 9.58 1.93 -13.06
N ARG A 56 9.62 2.70 -14.15
CA ARG A 56 10.29 4.02 -14.16
C ARG A 56 9.62 5.02 -13.23
N GLN A 57 8.29 4.99 -13.11
CA GLN A 57 7.55 5.82 -12.17
C GLN A 57 7.96 5.49 -10.74
N LEU A 58 7.98 4.20 -10.36
CA LEU A 58 8.44 3.77 -9.04
C LEU A 58 9.88 4.21 -8.72
N GLY A 59 10.75 4.24 -9.73
CA GLY A 59 12.10 4.79 -9.56
C GLY A 59 12.14 6.30 -9.40
N THR A 60 11.21 7.03 -10.05
CA THR A 60 11.04 8.48 -9.86
C THR A 60 10.50 8.79 -8.46
N ASP A 61 9.62 7.93 -7.96
CA ASP A 61 9.06 7.99 -6.60
C ASP A 61 10.09 7.57 -5.53
N GLY A 62 11.31 7.16 -5.92
CA GLY A 62 12.38 6.75 -5.01
C GLY A 62 12.18 5.38 -4.37
N LEU A 63 11.22 4.59 -4.83
CA LEU A 63 10.85 3.28 -4.27
C LEU A 63 11.65 2.12 -4.89
N ALA A 64 12.20 2.33 -6.08
CA ALA A 64 12.92 1.28 -6.80
C ALA A 64 14.13 1.80 -7.59
N VAL A 65 15.13 0.93 -7.77
CA VAL A 65 16.32 1.16 -8.59
C VAL A 65 16.42 0.08 -9.65
N THR A 66 16.58 0.48 -10.92
CA THR A 66 16.74 -0.44 -12.03
C THR A 66 18.22 -0.75 -12.25
N HIS A 67 18.57 -2.04 -12.20
CA HIS A 67 19.89 -2.56 -12.55
C HIS A 67 19.83 -3.16 -13.96
N GLN A 68 20.63 -2.61 -14.88
CA GLN A 68 20.70 -3.08 -16.26
C GLN A 68 20.97 -4.59 -16.32
N GLY A 69 20.12 -5.33 -17.04
CA GLY A 69 20.21 -6.79 -17.18
C GLY A 69 19.83 -7.62 -15.95
N LYS A 70 19.57 -7.00 -14.79
CA LYS A 70 19.24 -7.71 -13.53
C LYS A 70 17.81 -7.49 -13.03
N GLY A 71 17.15 -6.44 -13.52
CA GLY A 71 15.77 -6.09 -13.15
C GLY A 71 15.71 -4.87 -12.23
N ALA A 72 14.54 -4.64 -11.64
CA ALA A 72 14.33 -3.54 -10.69
C ALA A 72 14.27 -4.08 -9.26
N PHE A 73 14.85 -3.33 -8.33
CA PHE A 73 14.97 -3.69 -6.92
C PHE A 73 14.47 -2.56 -6.05
N LEU A 74 13.94 -2.88 -4.88
CA LEU A 74 13.48 -1.93 -3.88
C LEU A 74 14.64 -1.12 -3.30
N THR A 75 14.37 0.14 -2.97
CA THR A 75 15.28 0.97 -2.18
C THR A 75 15.13 0.67 -0.68
N PRO A 76 16.17 0.93 0.13
CA PRO A 76 16.04 0.89 1.60
C PRO A 76 14.92 1.83 2.05
N GLY A 77 13.99 1.33 2.86
CA GLY A 77 12.83 2.11 3.35
C GLY A 77 11.70 2.31 2.32
N SER A 78 11.77 1.64 1.15
CA SER A 78 10.73 1.73 0.11
C SER A 78 9.34 1.33 0.60
N ALA A 79 9.21 0.32 1.46
CA ALA A 79 7.91 -0.08 2.03
C ALA A 79 7.28 1.06 2.86
N GLU A 80 8.07 1.71 3.70
CA GLU A 80 7.62 2.83 4.54
C GLU A 80 7.32 4.08 3.70
N ALA A 81 8.18 4.38 2.73
CA ALA A 81 7.96 5.46 1.78
C ALA A 81 6.71 5.23 0.91
N ALA A 82 6.44 3.98 0.50
CA ALA A 82 5.26 3.62 -0.27
C ALA A 82 3.96 3.80 0.53
N LYS A 83 3.97 3.46 1.83
CA LYS A 83 2.83 3.70 2.73
C LYS A 83 2.51 5.19 2.84
N LEU A 84 3.54 6.04 2.96
CA LEU A 84 3.40 7.49 3.09
C LEU A 84 2.98 8.19 1.78
N ALA A 85 3.40 7.64 0.64
CA ALA A 85 3.18 8.25 -0.68
C ALA A 85 1.82 7.93 -1.31
N ASN A 86 1.05 6.99 -0.76
CA ASN A 86 -0.26 6.63 -1.29
C ASN A 86 -1.39 7.24 -0.41
N PRO A 87 -2.15 8.21 -0.92
CA PRO A 87 -3.25 8.82 -0.18
C PRO A 87 -4.39 7.83 0.12
N GLU A 88 -4.58 6.77 -0.67
CA GLU A 88 -5.57 5.74 -0.37
C GLU A 88 -5.14 4.83 0.78
N SER A 89 -3.86 4.45 0.86
CA SER A 89 -3.37 3.71 2.03
C SER A 89 -3.36 4.59 3.26
N ALA A 90 -2.97 5.87 3.15
CA ALA A 90 -3.07 6.81 4.26
C ALA A 90 -4.51 6.97 4.77
N LEU A 91 -5.51 6.93 3.87
CA LEU A 91 -6.92 6.95 4.24
C LEU A 91 -7.36 5.65 4.92
N ALA A 92 -6.89 4.50 4.43
CA ALA A 92 -7.16 3.19 5.01
C ALA A 92 -6.53 3.03 6.40
N ASP A 93 -5.27 3.41 6.56
CA ASP A 93 -4.54 3.44 7.83
C ASP A 93 -5.23 4.38 8.83
N LEU A 94 -5.72 5.53 8.38
CA LEU A 94 -6.48 6.46 9.22
C LEU A 94 -7.84 5.87 9.63
N GLN A 95 -8.53 5.19 8.72
CA GLN A 95 -9.79 4.49 9.04
C GLN A 95 -9.58 3.38 10.06
N GLU A 96 -8.50 2.60 9.93
CA GLU A 96 -8.14 1.56 10.90
C GLU A 96 -7.86 2.17 12.28
N GLN A 97 -7.08 3.25 12.35
CA GLN A 97 -6.83 3.97 13.60
C GLN A 97 -8.11 4.52 14.23
N ILE A 98 -9.02 5.11 13.44
CA ILE A 98 -10.31 5.61 13.93
C ILE A 98 -11.15 4.47 14.51
N ASN A 99 -11.16 3.31 13.85
CA ASN A 99 -11.90 2.13 14.31
C ASN A 99 -11.32 1.58 15.63
N SER A 100 -9.99 1.52 15.77
CA SER A 100 -9.33 1.12 17.02
C SER A 100 -9.71 2.06 18.16
N LEU A 101 -9.58 3.38 17.95
CA LEU A 101 -9.91 4.37 18.97
C LEU A 101 -11.39 4.31 19.39
N ARG A 102 -12.30 4.10 18.43
CA ARG A 102 -13.73 3.94 18.73
C ARG A 102 -14.00 2.70 19.57
N ALA A 103 -13.30 1.59 19.31
CA ALA A 103 -13.42 0.37 20.09
C ALA A 103 -12.92 0.59 21.53
N GLU A 104 -11.77 1.22 21.70
CA GLU A 104 -11.21 1.56 23.02
C GLU A 104 -12.12 2.49 23.83
N VAL A 105 -12.68 3.53 23.19
CA VAL A 105 -13.64 4.44 23.84
C VAL A 105 -14.92 3.69 24.26
N GLY A 106 -15.37 2.72 23.46
CA GLY A 106 -16.51 1.86 23.82
C GLY A 106 -16.24 0.99 25.04
N ASP A 107 -15.04 0.40 25.13
CA ASP A 107 -14.62 -0.41 26.27
C ASP A 107 -14.50 0.44 27.54
N LEU A 108 -13.87 1.61 27.45
CA LEU A 108 -13.75 2.57 28.54
C LEU A 108 -15.11 3.04 29.04
N ARG A 109 -16.05 3.34 28.14
CA ARG A 109 -17.41 3.73 28.51
C ARG A 109 -18.14 2.61 29.25
N THR A 110 -18.02 1.37 28.78
CA THR A 110 -18.63 0.20 29.44
C THR A 110 -18.08 -0.01 30.84
N ARG A 111 -16.76 0.15 31.00
CA ARG A 111 -16.08 0.06 32.30
C ARG A 111 -16.47 1.20 33.24
N LEU A 112 -16.66 2.41 32.72
CA LEU A 112 -17.13 3.56 33.49
C LEU A 112 -18.56 3.34 34.00
N GLU A 113 -19.47 2.87 33.14
CA GLU A 113 -20.85 2.54 33.53
C GLU A 113 -20.89 1.46 34.63
N ALA A 114 -19.99 0.47 34.56
CA ALA A 114 -19.85 -0.55 35.60
C ALA A 114 -19.34 0.01 36.93
N VAL A 115 -18.41 0.97 36.91
CA VAL A 115 -17.86 1.62 38.11
C VAL A 115 -18.86 2.61 38.72
N GLU A 116 -19.52 3.41 37.88
CA GLU A 116 -20.53 4.39 38.31
C GLU A 116 -21.79 3.71 38.85
N GLY A 117 -22.21 2.58 38.28
CA GLY A 117 -23.29 1.74 38.81
C GLY A 117 -22.96 1.04 40.13
N GLN A 118 -21.69 1.05 40.55
CA GLN A 118 -21.21 0.41 41.78
C GLN A 118 -20.88 1.42 42.90
N ALA A 119 -21.21 2.70 42.71
CA ALA A 119 -21.12 3.69 43.78
C ALA A 119 -22.07 3.29 44.93
N PRO A 120 -21.56 3.01 46.15
CA PRO A 120 -22.40 2.68 47.28
C PRO A 120 -23.21 3.92 47.67
N SER A 121 -24.53 3.76 47.69
CA SER A 121 -25.43 4.61 48.46
C SER A 121 -24.98 4.54 49.92
N ALA A 122 -24.28 5.56 50.40
CA ALA A 122 -23.93 5.77 51.80
C ALA A 122 -24.16 7.24 52.16
#